data_AF-A0AAE3R3G3-F1
#
_entry.id   AF-A0AAE3R3G3-F1
#
_cell.length_a   1.000
_cell.length_b   1.000
_cell.length_c   1.000
_cell.angle_alpha   90.00
_cell.angle_beta   90.00
_cell.angle_gamma   90.00
#
_symmetry.space_group_name_H-M   'P 1'
#
loop_
_entity.id
_entity.type
_entity.pdbx_description
1 polymer ?
#
loop_
_entity_poly.entity_id
_entity_poly.type
_entity_poly.pdbx_seq_one_letter_code
_entity_poly.pdbx_strand_id
1 'polypeptide(L)'
;MNKSKPIVYQSLSIPGQQTATTGQSIDPVTRDFVTQTIPVTNLSVNPQATSFNGNSIYNIIKQIGMQAEYSLLDVEKQIIMLPPLQK
;
A
#
# COMPACT_ATOMS: atom_id res chain seq x y z
N MET A 1 -4.33 36.09 10.60
CA MET A 1 -3.41 35.27 9.79
C MET A 1 -3.12 33.97 10.54
N ASN A 2 -3.87 32.90 10.26
CA ASN A 2 -3.70 31.63 10.98
C ASN A 2 -2.40 30.96 10.52
N LYS A 3 -1.42 30.87 11.40
CA LYS A 3 -0.17 30.14 11.16
C LYS A 3 -0.49 28.64 11.14
N SER A 4 -0.72 28.08 9.96
CA SER A 4 -0.85 26.64 9.81
C SER A 4 0.53 26.01 10.03
N LYS A 5 0.67 25.22 11.09
CA LYS A 5 1.89 24.42 11.30
C LYS A 5 2.00 23.44 10.11
N PRO A 6 3.14 23.37 9.41
CA PRO A 6 3.31 22.36 8.38
C PRO A 6 3.30 20.99 9.06
N ILE A 7 2.33 20.15 8.67
CA ILE A 7 2.28 18.77 9.14
C ILE A 7 3.14 17.96 8.19
N VAL A 8 4.33 17.60 8.66
CA VAL A 8 5.26 16.75 7.91
C VAL A 8 4.99 15.31 8.31
N TYR A 9 4.53 14.50 7.36
CA TYR A 9 4.41 13.06 7.54
C TYR A 9 5.63 12.39 6.93
N GLN A 10 6.31 11.54 7.71
CA GLN A 10 7.43 10.74 7.26
C GLN A 10 7.01 9.27 7.18
N SER A 11 7.32 8.61 6.08
CA SER A 11 7.22 7.17 5.92
C SER A 11 8.58 6.60 5.54
N LEU A 12 8.89 5.42 6.05
CA LEU A 12 10.12 4.69 5.73
C LEU A 12 9.71 3.30 5.25
N SER A 13 10.17 2.90 4.06
CA SER A 13 9.96 1.56 3.54
C SER A 13 11.29 0.93 3.17
N ILE A 14 11.45 -0.35 3.51
CA ILE A 14 12.68 -1.12 3.24
C ILE A 14 12.28 -2.37 2.45
N PRO A 15 12.10 -2.27 1.13
CA PRO A 15 11.82 -3.44 0.31
C PRO A 15 13.10 -4.27 0.12
N GLY A 16 13.00 -5.57 0.42
CA GLY A 16 13.95 -6.60 0.04
C GLY A 16 13.31 -7.53 -0.99
N GLN A 17 13.99 -7.77 -2.10
CA GLN A 17 13.52 -8.69 -3.15
C GLN A 17 14.65 -9.62 -3.56
N GLN A 18 14.40 -10.91 -3.57
CA GLN A 18 15.33 -11.93 -4.05
C GLN A 18 14.73 -12.57 -5.30
N THR A 19 15.45 -12.47 -6.42
CA THR A 19 15.04 -12.98 -7.72
C THR A 19 16.16 -13.85 -8.27
N ALA A 20 15.84 -15.09 -8.65
CA ALA A 20 16.79 -15.97 -9.32
C ALA A 20 16.50 -15.95 -10.83
N THR A 21 17.41 -15.37 -11.61
CA THR A 21 17.29 -15.36 -13.08
C THR A 21 18.11 -16.52 -13.64
N THR A 22 17.44 -17.46 -14.30
CA THR A 22 18.12 -18.55 -15.03
C THR A 22 18.20 -18.17 -16.49
N GLY A 23 19.43 -18.13 -17.03
CA GLY A 23 19.69 -17.78 -18.42
C GLY A 23 20.94 -18.48 -18.94
N GLN A 24 21.16 -18.39 -20.25
CA GLN A 24 22.38 -18.88 -20.88
C GLN A 24 23.44 -17.78 -20.78
N SER A 25 24.56 -18.06 -20.11
CA SER A 25 25.75 -17.20 -20.12
C SER A 25 26.75 -17.77 -21.13
N ILE A 26 27.34 -16.91 -21.95
CA ILE A 26 28.41 -17.31 -22.89
C ILE A 26 29.71 -17.27 -22.10
N ASP A 27 30.36 -18.43 -21.95
CA ASP A 27 31.69 -18.48 -21.36
C ASP A 27 32.65 -17.61 -22.22
N PRO A 28 33.32 -16.61 -21.62
CA PRO A 28 34.22 -15.71 -22.36
C PRO A 28 35.44 -16.41 -22.97
N VAL A 29 35.76 -17.63 -22.54
CA VAL A 29 36.92 -18.39 -23.05
C VAL A 29 36.50 -19.40 -24.14
N THR A 30 35.46 -20.19 -23.89
CA THR A 30 35.08 -21.31 -24.78
C THR A 30 33.95 -20.97 -25.74
N ARG A 31 33.22 -19.86 -25.52
CA ARG A 31 32.02 -19.46 -26.28
C ARG A 31 30.88 -20.49 -26.26
N ASP A 32 30.94 -21.46 -25.37
CA ASP A 32 29.85 -22.39 -25.15
C ASP A 32 28.74 -21.73 -24.31
N PHE A 33 27.50 -22.13 -24.57
CA PHE A 33 26.34 -21.67 -23.81
C PHE A 33 26.22 -22.51 -22.53
N VAL A 34 26.52 -21.90 -21.38
CA VAL A 34 26.36 -22.53 -20.08
C VAL A 34 25.10 -21.99 -19.41
N THR A 35 24.23 -22.88 -18.95
CA THR A 35 23.06 -22.50 -18.15
C THR A 35 23.53 -22.02 -16.77
N GLN A 36 23.26 -20.77 -16.46
CA GLN A 36 23.62 -20.17 -15.18
C GLN A 36 22.36 -19.64 -14.49
N THR A 37 22.15 -20.07 -13.24
CA THR A 37 21.17 -19.45 -12.35
C THR A 37 21.89 -18.40 -11.51
N ILE A 38 21.52 -17.13 -11.69
CA ILE A 38 22.09 -16.01 -10.95
C ILE A 38 21.07 -15.58 -9.89
N PRO A 39 21.30 -15.89 -8.59
CA PRO A 39 20.50 -15.34 -7.50
C PRO A 39 20.85 -13.86 -7.29
N VAL A 40 19.86 -12.98 -7.45
CA VAL A 40 19.99 -11.54 -7.25
C VAL A 40 19.18 -11.15 -6.02
N THR A 41 19.85 -10.64 -4.99
CA THR A 41 19.20 -10.08 -3.79
C THR A 41 19.33 -8.57 -3.83
N ASN A 42 18.21 -7.87 -4.02
CA ASN A 42 18.14 -6.43 -3.98
C ASN A 42 17.54 -5.98 -2.65
N LEU A 43 18.27 -5.15 -1.91
CA LEU A 43 17.78 -4.50 -0.69
C LEU A 43 17.90 -2.99 -0.90
N SER A 44 16.80 -2.26 -0.72
CA SER A 44 16.82 -0.80 -0.80
C SER A 44 16.09 -0.17 0.37
N VAL A 45 16.44 1.08 0.67
CA VAL A 45 15.82 1.90 1.71
C VAL A 45 15.21 3.11 1.04
N ASN A 46 13.90 3.29 1.18
CA ASN A 46 13.13 4.36 0.56
C ASN A 46 12.47 5.23 1.65
N PRO A 47 13.13 6.31 2.09
CA PRO A 47 12.52 7.32 2.95
C PRO A 47 11.67 8.29 2.12
N GLN A 48 10.43 8.53 2.53
CA GLN A 48 9.53 9.48 1.90
C GLN A 48 9.00 10.46 2.95
N ALA A 49 9.16 11.76 2.71
CA ALA A 49 8.65 12.81 3.57
C ALA A 49 7.70 13.69 2.77
N THR A 50 6.45 13.80 3.23
CA THR A 50 5.44 14.68 2.63
C THR A 50 5.23 15.88 3.55
N SER A 51 5.68 17.05 3.13
CA SER A 51 5.65 18.28 3.93
C SER A 51 4.29 19.00 3.92
N PHE A 52 3.51 18.83 2.85
CA PHE A 52 2.13 19.31 2.76
C PHE A 52 1.40 18.59 1.62
N ASN A 53 0.21 18.03 1.89
CA ASN A 53 -0.60 17.32 0.90
C ASN A 53 -2.02 17.88 0.78
N GLY A 54 -2.17 19.22 0.82
CA GLY A 54 -3.46 19.88 0.53
C GLY A 54 -4.63 19.45 1.44
N ASN A 55 -4.35 18.98 2.66
CA ASN A 55 -5.34 18.42 3.60
C ASN A 55 -6.05 17.15 3.12
N SER A 56 -5.50 16.39 2.16
CA SER A 56 -6.08 15.12 1.68
C SER A 56 -6.39 14.13 2.82
N ILE A 57 -5.47 14.00 3.79
CA ILE A 57 -5.62 13.13 4.97
C ILE A 57 -6.84 13.55 5.80
N TYR A 58 -7.08 14.85 5.97
CA TYR A 58 -8.27 15.33 6.68
C TYR A 58 -9.56 15.01 5.94
N ASN A 59 -9.54 15.10 4.60
CA ASN A 59 -10.70 14.73 3.79
C ASN A 59 -10.98 13.23 3.87
N ILE A 60 -9.94 12.40 3.85
CA ILE A 60 -10.06 10.94 4.02
C ILE A 60 -10.65 10.61 5.39
N ILE A 61 -10.16 11.24 6.47
CA ILE A 61 -10.69 11.03 7.83
C ILE A 61 -12.17 11.39 7.90
N LYS A 62 -12.58 12.54 7.34
CA LYS A 62 -13.99 12.94 7.27
C LYS A 62 -14.83 11.92 6.48
N GLN A 63 -14.31 11.44 5.36
CA GLN A 63 -14.99 10.46 4.53
C GLN A 63 -15.15 9.11 5.24
N ILE A 64 -14.16 8.67 6.02
CA ILE A 64 -14.24 7.45 6.85
C ILE A 64 -15.29 7.63 7.95
N GLY A 65 -15.31 8.78 8.62
CA GLY A 65 -16.32 9.09 9.64
C GLY A 65 -17.74 9.02 9.10
N MET A 66 -18.01 9.70 7.98
CA MET A 66 -19.32 9.64 7.32
C MET A 66 -19.68 8.19 6.92
N GLN A 67 -18.75 7.44 6.34
CA GLN A 67 -19.00 6.04 5.95
C GLN A 67 -19.33 5.15 7.16
N ALA A 68 -18.69 5.36 8.31
CA ALA A 68 -19.00 4.64 9.54
C ALA A 68 -20.42 4.95 10.02
N GLU A 69 -20.83 6.22 10.02
CA GLU A 69 -22.19 6.64 10.37
C GLU A 69 -23.25 6.04 9.43
N TYR A 70 -23.01 6.08 8.12
CA TYR A 70 -23.90 5.44 7.14
C TYR A 70 -24.01 3.92 7.34
N SER A 71 -22.89 3.26 7.64
CA SER A 71 -22.87 1.80 7.89
C SER A 71 -23.71 1.44 9.12
N LEU A 72 -23.60 2.20 10.21
CA LEU A 72 -24.43 2.00 11.39
C LEU A 72 -25.92 2.20 11.09
N LEU A 73 -26.26 3.27 10.36
CA LEU A 73 -27.64 3.54 9.96
C LEU A 73 -28.20 2.45 9.03
N ASP A 74 -27.37 1.88 8.16
CA ASP A 74 -27.78 0.79 7.27
C ASP A 74 -28.06 -0.50 8.05
N VAL A 75 -27.22 -0.83 9.05
CA VAL A 75 -27.47 -1.94 9.99
C VAL A 75 -28.77 -1.72 10.76
N GLU A 76 -29.00 -0.52 11.30
CA GLU A 76 -30.25 -0.20 12.00
C GLU A 76 -31.48 -0.36 11.10
N LYS A 77 -31.41 0.14 9.86
CA LYS A 77 -32.49 -0.02 8.87
C LYS A 77 -32.71 -1.48 8.50
N GLN A 78 -31.63 -2.26 8.35
CA GLN A 78 -31.70 -3.67 8.02
C GLN A 78 -32.34 -4.48 9.16
N ILE A 79 -32.03 -4.15 10.41
CA ILE A 79 -32.67 -4.73 11.61
C ILE A 79 -34.18 -4.41 11.63
N ILE A 80 -34.57 -3.18 11.27
CA ILE A 80 -35.98 -2.76 11.24
C ILE A 80 -36.72 -3.35 10.02
N MET A 81 -36.01 -3.70 8.94
CA MET A 81 -36.53 -4.35 7.73
C MET A 81 -36.41 -5.88 7.77
N LEU A 82 -36.32 -6.52 8.94
CA LEU A 82 -36.58 -7.97 9.01
C LEU A 82 -38.10 -8.21 8.81
N PRO A 83 -38.51 -9.03 7.82
CA PRO A 83 -39.90 -9.46 7.75
C PRO A 83 -40.27 -10.22 9.04
N PRO A 84 -41.48 -10.02 9.59
CA PRO A 84 -41.90 -10.72 10.80
C PRO A 84 -41.81 -12.23 10.55
N LEU A 85 -41.21 -12.95 11.51
CA LEU A 85 -41.17 -14.40 11.55
C LEU A 85 -42.56 -14.96 11.23
N GLN A 86 -42.71 -15.60 10.06
CA GLN A 86 -43.91 -16.37 9.76
C GLN A 86 -43.94 -17.56 10.72
N LYS A 87 -44.78 -17.44 11.75
CA LYS A 87 -45.18 -18.54 12.63
C LYS A 87 -46.17 -19.45 11.92
#